data_AF-A0A7X9S1E8-F1
#
_entry.id   AF-A0A7X9S1E8-F1
#
_cell.length_a   1.000
_cell.length_b   1.000
_cell.length_c   1.000
_cell.angle_alpha   90.00
_cell.angle_beta   90.00
_cell.angle_gamma   90.00
#
_symmetry.space_group_name_H-M   'P 1'
#
loop_
_entity.id
_entity.type
_entity.pdbx_description
1 polymer ?
#
loop_
_entity_poly.entity_id
_entity_poly.type
_entity_poly.pdbx_seq_one_letter_code
_entity_poly.pdbx_strand_id
1 'polypeptide(L)'
;MKQLLQLIIMMMIFTACNECQYGDEPIMDLHFSYDYGKSEGDYNPPDYDYVNFLGSDSVIAFSYELAYPLSIVSDTTTLVFSGGDQRDTLSIKYKRNFNFQSKECGYTVTLSDFQTLKETTFDSVSFQIIEGSQSIYHDSKNQYFINIIN
;
A
#
# COMPACT_ATOMS: atom_id res chain seq x y z
N MET A 1 51.68 -18.63 -5.67
CA MET A 1 50.36 -19.06 -6.18
C MET A 1 49.35 -19.40 -5.08
N LYS A 2 49.67 -20.21 -4.07
CA LYS A 2 48.71 -20.55 -2.96
C LYS A 2 48.17 -19.34 -2.18
N GLN A 3 49.01 -18.34 -1.90
CA GLN A 3 48.59 -17.13 -1.15
C GLN A 3 47.67 -16.21 -1.96
N LEU A 4 47.80 -16.19 -3.30
CA LEU A 4 46.94 -15.37 -4.16
C LEU A 4 45.52 -15.94 -4.21
N LEU A 5 45.40 -17.27 -4.25
CA LEU A 5 44.12 -17.97 -4.23
C LEU A 5 43.38 -17.78 -2.90
N GLN A 6 44.10 -17.77 -1.78
CA GLN A 6 43.51 -17.50 -0.46
C GLN A 6 42.98 -16.08 -0.34
N LEU A 7 43.67 -15.09 -0.91
CA LEU A 7 43.22 -13.68 -0.95
C LEU A 7 41.95 -13.51 -1.81
N ILE A 8 41.88 -14.19 -2.96
CA ILE A 8 40.71 -14.17 -3.84
C ILE A 8 39.49 -14.82 -3.17
N ILE A 9 39.68 -15.96 -2.49
CA ILE A 9 38.60 -16.62 -1.74
C ILE A 9 38.14 -15.74 -0.57
N MET A 10 39.07 -15.11 0.15
CA MET A 10 38.74 -14.23 1.27
C MET A 10 37.99 -12.97 0.81
N MET A 11 38.35 -12.36 -0.32
CA MET A 11 37.59 -11.24 -0.90
C MET A 11 36.18 -11.64 -1.33
N MET A 12 35.98 -12.82 -1.92
CA MET A 12 34.64 -13.28 -2.34
C MET A 12 33.67 -13.51 -1.18
N ILE A 13 34.16 -13.79 0.04
CA ILE A 13 33.30 -14.00 1.22
C ILE A 13 32.83 -12.65 1.81
N PHE A 14 33.60 -11.57 1.64
CA PHE A 14 33.25 -10.24 2.15
C PHE A 14 32.47 -9.36 1.16
N THR A 15 32.38 -9.75 -0.12
CA THR A 15 31.60 -9.00 -1.14
C THR A 15 30.20 -9.52 -1.36
N ALA A 16 29.74 -10.53 -0.62
CA ALA A 16 28.33 -10.89 -0.59
C ALA A 16 27.56 -9.85 0.24
N CYS A 17 27.43 -8.64 -0.30
CA CYS A 17 26.40 -7.71 0.16
C CYS A 17 25.05 -8.41 -0.05
N ASN A 18 24.43 -8.83 1.04
CA ASN A 18 23.02 -9.20 1.01
C ASN A 18 22.26 -7.92 0.66
N GLU A 19 21.90 -7.74 -0.60
CA GLU A 19 20.97 -6.68 -1.00
C GLU A 19 19.62 -7.00 -0.35
N CYS A 20 19.39 -6.39 0.82
CA CYS A 20 18.08 -6.40 1.43
C CYS A 20 17.12 -5.75 0.45
N GLN A 21 16.00 -6.43 0.20
CA GLN A 21 14.94 -5.74 -0.53
C GLN A 21 14.39 -4.73 0.46
N TYR A 22 14.48 -3.45 0.15
CA TYR A 22 13.74 -2.44 0.90
C TYR A 22 12.26 -2.77 0.73
N GLY A 23 11.71 -3.46 1.72
CA GLY A 23 10.27 -3.64 1.84
C GLY A 23 9.72 -2.35 2.41
N ASP A 24 9.29 -1.45 1.55
CA ASP A 24 8.56 -0.26 1.98
C ASP A 24 7.30 -0.67 2.74
N GLU A 25 6.82 0.18 3.64
CA GLU A 25 5.54 -0.07 4.29
C GLU A 25 4.44 -0.19 3.22
N PRO A 26 3.49 -1.12 3.37
CA PRO A 26 2.32 -1.21 2.50
C PRO A 26 1.59 0.12 2.39
N ILE A 27 1.42 0.60 1.16
CA ILE A 27 0.68 1.83 0.83
C ILE A 27 -0.43 1.53 -0.17
N MET A 28 -1.50 2.30 -0.12
CA MET A 28 -2.57 2.28 -1.10
C MET A 28 -2.68 3.59 -1.85
N ASP A 29 -2.91 3.50 -3.15
CA ASP A 29 -3.32 4.62 -3.98
C ASP A 29 -4.82 4.55 -4.21
N LEU A 30 -5.51 5.65 -3.94
CA LEU A 30 -6.96 5.73 -4.04
C LEU A 30 -7.34 6.38 -5.37
N HIS A 31 -8.03 5.63 -6.22
CA HIS A 31 -8.51 6.12 -7.51
C HIS A 31 -10.01 6.26 -7.46
N PHE A 32 -10.50 7.50 -7.35
CA PHE A 32 -11.92 7.80 -7.38
C PHE A 32 -12.41 7.89 -8.82
N SER A 33 -13.48 7.19 -9.11
CA SER A 33 -14.13 7.15 -10.42
C SER A 33 -15.64 7.22 -10.25
N TYR A 34 -16.35 7.49 -11.34
CA TYR A 34 -17.79 7.67 -11.35
C TYR A 34 -18.48 6.60 -12.21
N ASP A 35 -19.61 6.07 -11.73
CA ASP A 35 -20.46 5.20 -12.53
C ASP A 35 -21.41 6.04 -13.42
N TYR A 36 -20.95 6.36 -14.63
CA TYR A 36 -21.76 7.05 -15.64
C TYR A 36 -23.06 6.30 -16.01
N GLY A 37 -23.21 5.02 -15.67
CA GLY A 37 -24.38 4.22 -15.98
C GLY A 37 -25.55 4.38 -15.01
N LYS A 38 -25.36 5.04 -13.85
CA LYS A 38 -26.34 5.07 -12.76
C LYS A 38 -26.98 6.43 -12.48
N SER A 39 -26.50 7.50 -13.10
CA SER A 39 -26.86 8.85 -12.69
C SER A 39 -27.10 9.77 -13.88
N GLU A 40 -28.31 10.34 -13.98
CA GLU A 40 -28.55 11.52 -14.83
C GLU A 40 -28.06 12.76 -14.07
N GLY A 41 -26.94 13.37 -14.49
CA GLY A 41 -26.43 14.62 -13.92
C GLY A 41 -24.93 14.86 -14.08
N ASP A 42 -24.48 16.08 -13.81
CA ASP A 42 -23.05 16.46 -13.78
C ASP A 42 -22.36 15.80 -12.58
N TYR A 43 -21.26 15.08 -12.84
CA TYR A 43 -20.43 14.51 -11.78
C TYR A 43 -19.51 15.57 -11.18
N ASN A 44 -19.60 15.76 -9.87
CA ASN A 44 -18.58 16.44 -9.10
C ASN A 44 -17.75 15.39 -8.34
N PRO A 45 -16.42 15.36 -8.52
CA PRO A 45 -15.56 14.49 -7.73
C PRO A 45 -15.71 14.81 -6.24
N PRO A 46 -15.52 13.82 -5.34
CA PRO A 46 -15.60 14.06 -3.90
C PRO A 46 -14.68 15.20 -3.46
N ASP A 47 -15.19 16.16 -2.68
CA ASP A 47 -14.38 17.28 -2.18
C ASP A 47 -14.17 17.11 -0.67
N TYR A 48 -13.24 16.22 -0.31
CA TYR A 48 -12.85 16.04 1.08
C TYR A 48 -11.72 16.98 1.45
N ASP A 49 -11.72 17.48 2.69
CA ASP A 49 -10.62 18.28 3.21
C ASP A 49 -9.54 17.38 3.84
N TYR A 50 -9.97 16.33 4.55
CA TYR A 50 -9.08 15.50 5.38
C TYR A 50 -9.43 14.01 5.31
N VAL A 51 -8.42 13.20 5.59
CA VAL A 51 -8.53 11.77 5.83
C VAL A 51 -7.98 11.44 7.20
N ASN A 52 -8.78 10.74 8.01
CA ASN A 52 -8.40 10.25 9.32
C ASN A 52 -8.27 8.72 9.31
N PHE A 53 -7.19 8.20 9.89
CA PHE A 53 -6.95 6.76 10.03
C PHE A 53 -7.50 6.30 11.37
N LEU A 54 -8.57 5.49 11.35
CA LEU A 54 -9.21 5.04 12.58
C LEU A 54 -8.25 4.18 13.41
N GLY A 55 -8.07 4.54 14.68
CA GLY A 55 -7.07 3.92 15.56
C GLY A 55 -5.69 4.58 15.51
N SER A 56 -5.53 5.67 14.77
CA SER A 56 -4.38 6.58 14.82
C SER A 56 -4.84 8.00 15.17
N ASP A 57 -3.92 8.81 15.69
CA ASP A 57 -4.09 10.26 15.82
C ASP A 57 -3.71 11.00 14.51
N SER A 58 -3.38 10.24 13.45
CA SER A 58 -2.99 10.78 12.15
C SER A 58 -4.17 11.33 11.37
N VAL A 59 -4.11 12.62 11.07
CA VAL A 59 -5.00 13.31 10.12
C VAL A 59 -4.13 13.90 9.02
N ILE A 60 -4.48 13.62 7.77
CA ILE A 60 -3.78 14.13 6.59
C ILE A 60 -4.75 14.91 5.71
N ALA A 61 -4.22 15.92 5.00
CA ALA A 61 -4.99 16.60 3.97
C ALA A 61 -5.34 15.60 2.87
N PHE A 62 -6.59 15.59 2.44
CA PHE A 62 -7.00 14.76 1.34
C PHE A 62 -6.31 15.20 0.03
N SER A 63 -5.85 14.23 -0.73
CA SER A 63 -5.34 14.45 -2.08
C SER A 63 -5.50 13.17 -2.91
N TYR A 64 -5.84 13.38 -4.18
CA TYR A 64 -5.91 12.33 -5.19
C TYR A 64 -4.54 11.78 -5.60
N GLU A 65 -3.46 12.52 -5.29
CA GLU A 65 -2.09 12.18 -5.69
C GLU A 65 -1.27 11.55 -4.55
N LEU A 66 -1.85 11.45 -3.35
CA LEU A 66 -1.17 10.89 -2.19
C LEU A 66 -1.42 9.39 -2.06
N ALA A 67 -0.35 8.68 -1.71
CA ALA A 67 -0.43 7.31 -1.22
C ALA A 67 -0.75 7.32 0.29
N TYR A 68 -1.62 6.40 0.71
CA TYR A 68 -2.10 6.28 2.08
C TYR A 68 -1.53 5.00 2.71
N PRO A 69 -1.00 5.01 3.95
CA PRO A 69 -0.48 3.79 4.58
C PRO A 69 -1.58 2.75 4.85
N LEU A 70 -1.25 1.48 4.66
CA LEU A 70 -2.03 0.34 5.13
C LEU A 70 -1.43 -0.18 6.43
N SER A 71 -2.28 -0.46 7.42
CA SER A 71 -1.85 -0.93 8.74
C SER A 71 -1.09 -2.26 8.67
N ILE A 72 0.14 -2.26 9.17
CA ILE A 72 0.94 -3.48 9.35
C ILE A 72 0.67 -4.19 10.68
N VAL A 73 0.01 -3.50 11.63
CA VAL A 73 -0.29 -4.02 12.98
C VAL A 73 -1.70 -4.59 13.10
N SER A 74 -2.62 -4.19 12.21
CA SER A 74 -3.99 -4.71 12.11
C SER A 74 -4.21 -5.48 10.80
N ASP A 75 -5.22 -6.35 10.74
CA ASP A 75 -5.70 -6.97 9.49
C ASP A 75 -6.67 -6.07 8.72
N THR A 76 -6.95 -4.88 9.25
CA THR A 76 -7.93 -3.93 8.75
C THR A 76 -7.34 -2.51 8.79
N THR A 77 -7.57 -1.76 7.72
CA THR A 77 -7.36 -0.30 7.68
C THR A 77 -8.68 0.39 7.42
N THR A 78 -8.98 1.40 8.23
CA THR A 78 -10.19 2.21 8.09
C THR A 78 -9.81 3.67 7.92
N LEU A 79 -10.23 4.26 6.80
CA LEU A 79 -10.10 5.67 6.49
C LEU A 79 -11.46 6.34 6.65
N VAL A 80 -11.47 7.50 7.29
CA VAL A 80 -12.64 8.37 7.37
C VAL A 80 -12.32 9.65 6.63
N PHE A 81 -12.99 9.86 5.51
CA PHE A 81 -12.90 11.06 4.69
C PHE A 81 -13.92 12.07 5.20
N SER A 82 -13.52 13.34 5.29
CA SER A 82 -14.39 14.41 5.76
C SER A 82 -14.10 15.72 5.03
N GLY A 83 -15.16 16.41 4.58
CA GLY A 83 -15.12 17.75 4.02
C GLY A 83 -16.49 18.41 4.12
N GLY A 84 -16.57 19.63 4.66
CA GLY A 84 -17.85 20.27 4.97
C GLY A 84 -18.80 19.38 5.80
N ASP A 85 -20.00 19.12 5.26
CA ASP A 85 -20.99 18.19 5.83
C ASP A 85 -20.85 16.74 5.31
N GLN A 86 -19.97 16.48 4.35
CA GLN A 86 -19.75 15.17 3.76
C GLN A 86 -18.82 14.33 4.63
N ARG A 87 -19.18 13.06 4.83
CA ARG A 87 -18.35 12.09 5.55
C ARG A 87 -18.52 10.70 4.96
N ASP A 88 -17.40 10.13 4.52
CA ASP A 88 -17.36 8.80 3.92
C ASP A 88 -16.33 7.92 4.61
N THR A 89 -16.55 6.61 4.60
CA THR A 89 -15.69 5.64 5.26
C THR A 89 -15.26 4.58 4.26
N LEU A 90 -13.97 4.27 4.23
CA LEU A 90 -13.40 3.12 3.54
C LEU A 90 -12.78 2.19 4.57
N SER A 91 -13.35 1.00 4.73
CA SER A 91 -12.76 -0.04 5.59
C SER A 91 -12.39 -1.26 4.76
N ILE A 92 -11.11 -1.59 4.82
CA ILE A 92 -10.52 -2.64 4.02
C ILE A 92 -9.88 -3.65 4.94
N LYS A 93 -10.26 -4.92 4.77
CA LYS A 93 -9.63 -6.08 5.38
C LYS A 93 -8.70 -6.76 4.39
N TYR A 94 -7.57 -7.25 4.88
CA TYR A 94 -6.59 -7.99 4.09
C TYR A 94 -5.82 -8.99 4.95
N LYS A 95 -5.20 -9.95 4.28
CA LYS A 95 -4.26 -10.89 4.89
C LYS A 95 -2.84 -10.32 4.80
N ARG A 96 -2.14 -10.31 5.94
CA ARG A 96 -0.71 -9.95 6.01
C ARG A 96 0.14 -11.21 5.84
N ASN A 97 1.10 -11.17 4.92
CA ASN A 97 2.03 -12.25 4.64
C ASN A 97 3.45 -11.79 5.00
N PHE A 98 4.01 -12.36 6.07
CA PHE A 98 5.35 -12.05 6.53
C PHE A 98 6.35 -13.04 5.92
N ASN A 99 7.29 -12.53 5.14
CA ASN A 99 8.30 -13.33 4.46
C ASN A 99 9.67 -13.04 5.08
N PHE A 100 10.27 -14.06 5.69
CA PHE A 100 11.63 -13.93 6.22
C PHE A 100 12.62 -13.83 5.06
N GLN A 101 13.41 -12.76 5.02
CA GLN A 101 14.45 -12.58 4.00
C GLN A 101 15.79 -13.16 4.48
N SER A 102 16.32 -12.65 5.59
CA SER A 102 17.57 -13.11 6.18
C SER A 102 17.70 -12.62 7.61
N LYS A 103 18.70 -13.10 8.35
CA LYS A 103 18.98 -12.60 9.71
C LYS A 103 19.33 -11.10 9.73
N GLU A 104 19.94 -10.61 8.65
CA GLU A 104 20.36 -9.21 8.51
C GLU A 104 19.22 -8.30 8.04
N CYS A 105 18.39 -8.79 7.12
CA CYS A 105 17.31 -8.02 6.50
C CYS A 105 15.95 -8.16 7.22
N GLY A 106 15.79 -9.16 8.08
CA GLY A 106 14.55 -9.40 8.81
C GLY A 106 13.43 -9.95 7.92
N TYR A 107 12.24 -9.35 8.04
CA TYR A 107 11.03 -9.77 7.34
C TYR A 107 10.54 -8.67 6.39
N THR A 108 9.99 -9.07 5.26
CA THR A 108 9.13 -8.21 4.43
C THR A 108 7.68 -8.56 4.68
N VAL A 109 6.78 -7.59 4.53
CA VAL A 109 5.33 -7.80 4.62
C VAL A 109 4.70 -7.49 3.27
N THR A 110 3.86 -8.40 2.79
CA THR A 110 2.98 -8.17 1.64
C THR A 110 1.54 -8.42 2.05
N LEU A 111 0.59 -7.81 1.35
CA LEU A 111 -0.83 -7.91 1.62
C LEU A 111 -1.55 -8.66 0.49
N SER A 112 -2.54 -9.48 0.85
CA SER A 112 -3.37 -10.25 -0.09
C SER A 112 -4.82 -10.34 0.40
N ASP A 113 -5.69 -10.93 -0.41
CA ASP A 113 -7.09 -11.25 -0.03
C ASP A 113 -7.90 -10.03 0.43
N PHE A 114 -7.75 -8.92 -0.29
CA PHE A 114 -8.43 -7.65 0.00
C PHE A 114 -9.95 -7.76 -0.11
N GLN A 115 -10.64 -7.21 0.88
CA GLN A 115 -12.10 -7.20 0.99
C GLN A 115 -12.57 -5.90 1.63
N THR A 116 -13.69 -5.35 1.14
CA THR A 116 -14.37 -4.27 1.84
C THR A 116 -15.18 -4.78 3.03
N LEU A 117 -15.25 -3.96 4.08
CA LEU A 117 -16.09 -4.20 5.24
C LEU A 117 -17.40 -3.42 5.14
N LYS A 118 -18.40 -3.87 5.91
CA LYS A 118 -19.77 -3.33 5.90
C LYS A 118 -19.88 -1.85 6.28
N GLU A 119 -18.93 -1.32 7.04
CA GLU A 119 -18.91 0.11 7.38
C GLU A 119 -18.43 1.02 6.24
N THR A 120 -18.03 0.45 5.09
CA THR A 120 -17.68 1.22 3.89
C THR A 120 -18.93 1.90 3.32
N THR A 121 -18.87 3.21 3.06
CA THR A 121 -20.01 4.00 2.55
C THR A 121 -20.03 4.17 1.04
N PHE A 122 -18.94 3.83 0.35
CA PHE A 122 -18.84 3.91 -1.11
C PHE A 122 -19.67 2.85 -1.82
N ASP A 123 -20.24 3.23 -2.97
CA ASP A 123 -21.11 2.39 -3.81
C ASP A 123 -20.42 1.10 -4.30
N SER A 124 -19.15 1.22 -4.72
CA SER A 124 -18.35 0.08 -5.11
C SER A 124 -16.87 0.36 -4.90
N VAL A 125 -16.13 -0.69 -4.53
CA VAL A 125 -14.69 -0.65 -4.33
C VAL A 125 -14.09 -1.89 -4.96
N SER A 126 -13.03 -1.71 -5.74
CA SER A 126 -12.28 -2.81 -6.35
C SER A 126 -10.79 -2.64 -6.10
N PHE A 127 -10.09 -3.77 -6.04
CA PHE A 127 -8.67 -3.83 -5.68
C PHE A 127 -7.87 -4.32 -6.87
N GLN A 128 -6.78 -3.63 -7.17
CA GLN A 128 -5.78 -4.05 -8.13
C GLN A 128 -4.43 -4.13 -7.42
N ILE A 129 -3.87 -5.33 -7.41
CA ILE A 129 -2.55 -5.60 -6.83
C ILE A 129 -1.54 -5.60 -7.98
N ILE A 130 -0.59 -4.68 -7.95
CA ILE A 130 0.52 -4.67 -8.89
C ILE A 130 1.73 -5.23 -8.16
N GLU A 131 2.02 -6.51 -8.39
CA GLU A 131 3.25 -7.12 -7.92
C GLU A 131 4.38 -6.80 -8.91
N GLY A 132 5.24 -5.83 -8.57
CA GLY A 132 6.41 -5.49 -9.37
C GLY A 132 7.36 -6.70 -9.51
N SER A 133 7.39 -7.33 -10.68
CA SER A 133 8.45 -8.27 -11.03
C SER A 133 9.60 -7.50 -11.68
N GLN A 134 10.69 -7.30 -10.92
CA GLN A 134 12.00 -6.88 -11.42
C GLN A 134 11.99 -5.86 -12.57
N SER A 135 12.02 -4.58 -12.25
CA SER A 135 12.11 -3.49 -13.23
C SER A 135 13.11 -2.45 -12.72
N ILE A 136 13.79 -1.79 -13.66
CA ILE A 136 14.96 -0.90 -13.47
C ILE A 136 14.55 0.45 -12.84
N TYR A 137 13.27 0.59 -12.51
CA TYR A 137 12.69 1.65 -11.71
C TYR A 137 12.23 1.04 -10.38
N HIS A 138 12.44 1.75 -9.28
CA HIS A 138 12.02 1.37 -7.94
C HIS A 138 10.47 1.33 -7.83
N ASP A 139 9.81 0.42 -8.55
CA ASP A 139 8.41 0.10 -8.31
C ASP A 139 8.34 -0.66 -6.99
N SER A 140 7.78 0.01 -5.99
CA SER A 140 7.69 -0.49 -4.63
C SER A 140 6.83 -1.76 -4.63
N LYS A 141 7.36 -2.86 -4.06
CA LYS A 141 6.68 -4.17 -3.99
C LYS A 141 5.38 -4.17 -3.18
N ASN A 142 5.01 -3.03 -2.59
CA ASN A 142 4.03 -2.88 -1.53
C ASN A 142 3.04 -1.73 -1.81
N GLN A 143 2.77 -1.47 -3.09
CA GLN A 143 1.78 -0.49 -3.54
C GLN A 143 0.52 -1.18 -4.06
N TYR A 144 -0.63 -0.75 -3.56
CA TYR A 144 -1.93 -1.34 -3.83
C TYR A 144 -2.88 -0.31 -4.40
N PHE A 145 -3.50 -0.58 -5.55
CA PHE A 145 -4.42 0.35 -6.18
C PHE A 145 -5.84 0.01 -5.78
N ILE A 146 -6.54 0.99 -5.22
CA ILE A 146 -7.92 0.85 -4.75
C ILE A 146 -8.79 1.78 -5.57
N ASN A 147 -9.58 1.20 -6.47
CA ASN A 147 -10.52 1.96 -7.26
C ASN A 147 -11.84 2.08 -6.48
N ILE A 148 -12.26 3.31 -6.25
CA ILE A 148 -13.47 3.67 -5.54
C ILE A 148 -14.44 4.23 -6.56
N ILE A 149 -15.67 3.74 -6.54
CA ILE A 149 -16.78 4.24 -7.34
C ILE A 149 -17.81 4.77 -6.37
N ASN A 150 -18.24 6.01 -6.64
CA ASN A 150 -19.36 6.69 -6.00
C ASN A 150 -20.36 7.09 -7.07
#